data_AF-A0AAU2A3D2-F1
#
_entry.id   AF-A0AAU2A3D2-F1
#
_cell.length_a   1.000
_cell.length_b   1.000
_cell.length_c   1.000
_cell.angle_alpha   90.00
_cell.angle_beta   90.00
_cell.angle_gamma   90.00
#
_symmetry.space_group_name_H-M   'P 1'
#
loop_
_entity.id
_entity.type
_entity.pdbx_description
1 polymer ?
#
loop_
_entity_poly.entity_id
_entity_poly.type
_entity_poly.pdbx_seq_one_letter_code
_entity_poly.pdbx_strand_id
1 'polypeptide(L)'
;MRRESHPPSGRLDVMTGKKREGSMEAIVEALIEPDWKTVGILGAARGGALATDGAAIGTEHLLAAITTTKGPAREALAAEGATQTALLAVIRDRMGRDDAWRGADDAEGSVAAQDVLGEDGGRRDRFTGAAAGALTAAMGQARREGASKFGAVHLLRALLGEDSSTEDRNVEDSPAEGNRAVELLGVCGISPQAVRDRLDSGTGGPPGQEDGLSPLLHATRDVLLGRDQYRHLPFWKRWLVKSAGINLASKPAWWTGMETYEQAHRLGNRTVGTEHALLAILATHEVALRYPHLAGENAPAPDTRYAGGERLAGLGIDYASVHSALTGDRVLLTADARPVEQYLEEAAGPSAVSTADSGGESPVDPGTGPLVELLLSEETRARQLVDALTVRDA
;
A
#
# COMPACT_ATOMS: atom_id res chain seq x y z
N MET A 1 -88.95 9.78 18.54
CA MET A 1 -87.79 10.40 19.23
C MET A 1 -87.11 9.29 20.02
N ARG A 2 -85.93 8.80 19.60
CA ARG A 2 -84.59 9.27 20.04
C ARG A 2 -84.53 9.38 21.56
N ARG A 3 -83.84 8.48 22.27
CA ARG A 3 -82.38 8.38 22.51
C ARG A 3 -82.21 8.57 24.03
N GLU A 4 -81.56 7.66 24.74
CA GLU A 4 -80.23 7.81 25.39
C GLU A 4 -80.41 7.28 26.84
N SER A 5 -79.47 6.71 27.57
CA SER A 5 -78.07 6.32 27.33
C SER A 5 -77.57 5.56 28.57
N HIS A 6 -76.82 4.49 28.26
CA HIS A 6 -75.61 3.98 28.95
C HIS A 6 -75.67 3.08 30.20
N PRO A 7 -74.83 2.01 30.22
CA PRO A 7 -74.78 0.98 31.26
C PRO A 7 -73.55 1.11 32.19
N PRO A 8 -73.43 0.25 33.24
CA PRO A 8 -72.55 0.48 34.38
C PRO A 8 -71.12 -0.04 34.20
N SER A 9 -70.27 0.59 35.01
CA SER A 9 -68.88 0.25 35.31
C SER A 9 -68.71 -1.15 35.91
N GLY A 10 -67.63 -1.84 35.51
CA GLY A 10 -66.85 -2.66 36.42
C GLY A 10 -66.90 -4.19 36.24
N ARG A 11 -65.93 -4.73 35.50
CA ARG A 11 -64.99 -5.77 35.98
C ARG A 11 -63.99 -6.10 34.87
N LEU A 12 -62.75 -5.65 35.06
CA LEU A 12 -61.60 -6.09 34.27
C LEU A 12 -61.11 -7.42 34.84
N ASP A 13 -61.28 -8.49 34.07
CA ASP A 13 -60.58 -9.74 34.29
C ASP A 13 -59.09 -9.54 33.98
N VAL A 14 -58.27 -9.81 35.00
CA VAL A 14 -56.83 -9.88 34.91
C VAL A 14 -56.47 -11.16 34.18
N MET A 15 -56.33 -11.08 32.85
CA MET A 15 -55.55 -12.06 32.09
C MET A 15 -54.08 -11.64 32.14
N THR A 16 -53.32 -12.32 32.98
CA THR A 16 -51.87 -12.28 33.02
C THR A 16 -51.31 -12.73 31.67
N GLY A 17 -50.91 -11.73 30.87
CA GLY A 17 -50.18 -11.90 29.62
C GLY A 17 -48.91 -12.71 29.84
N LYS A 18 -48.95 -13.94 29.34
CA LYS A 18 -47.83 -14.86 29.20
C LYS A 18 -46.72 -14.15 28.40
N LYS A 19 -45.54 -14.02 29.03
CA LYS A 19 -44.23 -13.62 28.47
C LYS A 19 -44.15 -13.69 26.95
N ARG A 20 -44.11 -12.51 26.30
CA ARG A 20 -43.41 -12.34 25.01
C ARG A 20 -41.95 -11.99 25.31
N GLU A 21 -41.21 -12.96 25.86
CA GLU A 21 -39.72 -12.92 25.88
C GLU A 21 -39.13 -13.53 24.60
N GLY A 22 -39.94 -14.21 23.77
CA GLY A 22 -39.45 -14.91 22.57
C GLY A 22 -39.31 -14.08 21.29
N SER A 23 -39.24 -12.74 21.35
CA SER A 23 -39.17 -11.91 20.12
C SER A 23 -37.95 -11.00 20.01
N MET A 24 -37.10 -10.92 21.04
CA MET A 24 -35.78 -10.27 20.95
C MET A 24 -34.65 -11.29 20.78
N GLU A 25 -34.83 -12.55 21.19
CA GLU A 25 -33.85 -13.64 20.98
C GLU A 25 -33.79 -14.17 19.55
N ALA A 26 -34.81 -13.93 18.72
CA ALA A 26 -34.86 -14.44 17.34
C ALA A 26 -34.38 -13.42 16.28
N ILE A 27 -34.06 -12.17 16.68
CA ILE A 27 -33.46 -11.14 15.83
C ILE A 27 -32.03 -10.78 16.31
N VAL A 28 -31.50 -11.50 17.30
CA VAL A 28 -30.04 -11.73 17.33
C VAL A 28 -29.79 -12.83 16.30
N GLU A 29 -29.93 -12.44 15.04
CA GLU A 29 -29.40 -13.17 13.90
C GLU A 29 -27.96 -13.52 14.27
N ALA A 30 -27.66 -14.81 14.49
CA ALA A 30 -26.37 -15.23 15.03
C ALA A 30 -25.23 -14.59 14.21
N LEU A 31 -24.64 -13.55 14.80
CA LEU A 31 -23.52 -12.81 14.22
C LEU A 31 -22.41 -13.83 14.07
N ILE A 32 -21.94 -14.00 12.84
CA ILE A 32 -20.78 -14.87 12.61
C ILE A 32 -19.59 -14.13 13.17
N GLU A 33 -18.97 -14.72 14.19
CA GLU A 33 -17.80 -14.14 14.83
C GLU A 33 -16.64 -13.97 13.83
N PRO A 34 -15.84 -12.90 13.96
CA PRO A 34 -14.58 -12.78 13.24
C PRO A 34 -13.61 -13.89 13.65
N ASP A 35 -12.82 -14.37 12.70
CA ASP A 35 -11.64 -15.17 13.04
C ASP A 35 -10.55 -14.30 13.70
N TRP A 36 -9.57 -14.96 14.34
CA TRP A 36 -8.50 -14.26 15.05
C TRP A 36 -7.64 -13.37 14.14
N LYS A 37 -7.52 -13.70 12.85
CA LYS A 37 -6.79 -12.85 11.88
C LYS A 37 -7.61 -11.61 11.55
N THR A 38 -8.92 -11.75 11.39
CA THR A 38 -9.86 -10.64 11.21
C THR A 38 -9.83 -9.70 12.40
N VAL A 39 -9.76 -10.21 13.64
CA VAL A 39 -9.54 -9.36 14.83
C VAL A 39 -8.23 -8.57 14.70
N GLY A 40 -7.15 -9.20 14.24
CA GLY A 40 -5.88 -8.54 13.94
C GLY A 40 -6.00 -7.45 12.86
N ILE A 41 -6.76 -7.71 11.79
CA ILE A 41 -7.06 -6.75 10.71
C ILE A 41 -7.80 -5.55 11.28
N LEU A 42 -8.84 -5.76 12.09
CA LEU A 42 -9.62 -4.67 12.70
C LEU A 42 -8.74 -3.81 13.62
N GLY A 43 -7.86 -4.43 14.41
CA GLY A 43 -6.88 -3.72 15.23
C GLY A 43 -5.91 -2.89 14.41
N ALA A 44 -5.38 -3.43 13.31
CA ALA A 44 -4.48 -2.72 12.41
C ALA A 44 -5.19 -1.58 11.65
N ALA A 45 -6.43 -1.80 11.20
CA ALA A 45 -7.25 -0.78 10.53
C ALA A 45 -7.55 0.40 11.45
N ARG A 46 -7.85 0.12 12.73
CA ARG A 46 -7.99 1.14 13.76
C ARG A 46 -6.70 1.95 13.96
N GLY A 47 -5.56 1.27 14.06
CA GLY A 47 -4.26 1.93 14.17
C GLY A 47 -3.97 2.84 12.97
N GLY A 48 -4.33 2.39 11.77
CA GLY A 48 -4.27 3.19 10.55
C GLY A 48 -5.16 4.43 10.62
N ALA A 49 -6.45 4.27 10.92
CA ALA A 49 -7.40 5.37 11.01
C ALA A 49 -6.98 6.43 12.05
N LEU A 50 -6.46 5.99 13.20
CA LEU A 50 -5.92 6.90 14.21
C LEU A 50 -4.66 7.65 13.75
N ALA A 51 -3.82 7.02 12.93
CA ALA A 51 -2.63 7.67 12.38
C ALA A 51 -2.98 8.66 11.26
N THR A 52 -4.19 8.59 10.70
CA THR A 52 -4.65 9.45 9.61
C THR A 52 -5.69 10.49 10.04
N ASP A 53 -5.80 10.78 11.35
CA ASP A 53 -6.81 11.66 11.96
C ASP A 53 -8.27 11.28 11.60
N GLY A 54 -8.51 10.02 11.22
CA GLY A 54 -9.82 9.51 10.85
C GLY A 54 -10.70 9.25 12.08
N ALA A 55 -11.85 9.91 12.15
CA ALA A 55 -12.85 9.67 13.20
C ALA A 55 -13.54 8.28 13.09
N ALA A 56 -13.46 7.65 11.92
CA ALA A 56 -14.03 6.34 11.63
C ALA A 56 -13.08 5.49 10.75
N ILE A 57 -13.16 4.18 10.92
CA ILE A 57 -12.41 3.19 10.13
C ILE A 57 -13.12 3.03 8.78
N GLY A 58 -12.50 3.55 7.72
CA GLY A 58 -12.95 3.41 6.33
C GLY A 58 -12.50 2.13 5.62
N THR A 59 -13.02 1.89 4.42
CA THR A 59 -12.69 0.71 3.60
C THR A 59 -11.22 0.66 3.17
N GLU A 60 -10.59 1.82 2.94
CA GLU A 60 -9.16 1.97 2.68
C GLU A 60 -8.30 1.43 3.83
N HIS A 61 -8.73 1.66 5.08
CA HIS A 61 -8.05 1.18 6.27
C HIS A 61 -8.17 -0.34 6.42
N LEU A 62 -9.35 -0.89 6.15
CA LEU A 62 -9.58 -2.33 6.16
C LEU A 62 -8.74 -3.03 5.08
N LEU A 63 -8.70 -2.48 3.87
CA LEU A 63 -7.89 -3.02 2.78
C LEU A 63 -6.40 -3.01 3.12
N ALA A 64 -5.88 -1.88 3.60
CA ALA A 64 -4.48 -1.77 4.03
C ALA A 64 -4.18 -2.77 5.17
N ALA A 65 -5.09 -2.93 6.13
CA ALA A 65 -4.93 -3.84 7.26
C ALA A 65 -4.87 -5.32 6.85
N ILE A 66 -5.58 -5.76 5.81
CA ILE A 66 -5.49 -7.14 5.29
C ILE A 66 -4.04 -7.52 4.97
N THR A 67 -3.25 -6.59 4.42
CA THR A 67 -1.84 -6.83 4.02
C THR A 67 -0.92 -7.16 5.20
N THR A 68 -1.33 -6.87 6.43
CA THR A 68 -0.55 -7.16 7.65
C THR A 68 -0.67 -8.62 8.09
N THR A 69 -1.71 -9.34 7.64
CA THR A 69 -1.99 -10.71 8.06
C THR A 69 -1.47 -11.75 7.07
N LYS A 70 -1.11 -12.94 7.54
CA LYS A 70 -0.71 -14.04 6.64
C LYS A 70 -1.93 -14.75 6.06
N GLY A 71 -1.92 -15.01 4.76
CA GLY A 71 -2.90 -15.89 4.11
C GLY A 71 -3.24 -15.46 2.68
N PRO A 72 -4.21 -16.16 2.05
CA PRO A 72 -4.53 -15.99 0.63
C PRO A 72 -4.93 -14.56 0.25
N ALA A 73 -5.68 -13.86 1.10
CA ALA A 73 -6.07 -12.47 0.85
C ALA A 73 -4.87 -11.52 0.71
N ARG A 74 -3.87 -11.65 1.59
CA ARG A 74 -2.62 -10.89 1.47
C ARG A 74 -1.83 -11.31 0.24
N GLU A 75 -1.74 -12.61 -0.04
CA GLU A 75 -0.97 -13.12 -1.17
C GLU A 75 -1.55 -12.63 -2.51
N ALA A 76 -2.87 -12.62 -2.65
CA ALA A 76 -3.57 -12.07 -3.81
C ALA A 76 -3.29 -10.57 -3.99
N LEU A 77 -3.41 -9.77 -2.93
CA LEU A 77 -3.07 -8.34 -2.96
C LEU A 77 -1.60 -8.12 -3.30
N ALA A 78 -0.70 -8.85 -2.64
CA ALA A 78 0.74 -8.71 -2.85
C ALA A 78 1.16 -9.10 -4.26
N ALA A 79 0.53 -10.11 -4.88
CA ALA A 79 0.80 -10.51 -6.26
C ALA A 79 0.50 -9.39 -7.27
N GLU A 80 -0.57 -8.63 -7.04
CA GLU A 80 -0.94 -7.48 -7.89
C GLU A 80 -0.24 -6.17 -7.49
N GLY A 81 0.57 -6.18 -6.43
CA GLY A 81 1.36 -5.02 -5.99
C GLY A 81 0.70 -4.16 -4.93
N ALA A 82 -0.49 -4.54 -4.46
CA ALA A 82 -1.20 -3.91 -3.35
C ALA A 82 -0.59 -4.35 -2.01
N THR A 83 0.64 -3.94 -1.76
CA THR A 83 1.35 -4.26 -0.51
C THR A 83 1.06 -3.23 0.58
N GLN A 84 1.41 -3.54 1.82
CA GLN A 84 1.28 -2.60 2.93
C GLN A 84 1.99 -1.26 2.62
N THR A 85 3.18 -1.31 2.04
CA THR A 85 3.94 -0.11 1.67
C THR A 85 3.20 0.73 0.63
N ALA A 86 2.71 0.11 -0.44
CA ALA A 86 1.98 0.79 -1.51
C ALA A 86 0.69 1.45 -1.01
N LEU A 87 -0.13 0.69 -0.28
CA LEU A 87 -1.41 1.18 0.21
C LEU A 87 -1.24 2.30 1.25
N LEU A 88 -0.30 2.16 2.19
CA LEU A 88 -0.05 3.19 3.20
C LEU A 88 0.56 4.45 2.60
N ALA A 89 1.43 4.35 1.59
CA ALA A 89 1.99 5.53 0.91
C ALA A 89 0.88 6.39 0.30
N VAL A 90 -0.07 5.76 -0.40
CA VAL A 90 -1.21 6.48 -1.00
C VAL A 90 -2.12 7.08 0.07
N ILE A 91 -2.43 6.32 1.13
CA ILE A 91 -3.25 6.80 2.23
C ILE A 91 -2.59 8.05 2.84
N ARG A 92 -1.27 8.02 3.13
CA ARG A 92 -0.53 9.16 3.68
C ARG A 92 -0.46 10.35 2.74
N ASP A 93 -0.22 10.13 1.44
CA ASP A 93 -0.18 11.22 0.45
C ASP A 93 -1.53 11.96 0.34
N ARG A 94 -2.62 11.23 0.56
CA ARG A 94 -3.98 11.76 0.52
C ARG A 94 -4.43 12.38 1.84
N MET A 95 -3.69 12.22 2.93
CA MET A 95 -4.04 12.86 4.20
C MET A 95 -3.95 14.39 4.08
N GLY A 96 -4.98 15.07 4.59
CA GLY A 96 -4.99 16.54 4.69
C GLY A 96 -5.23 17.30 3.38
N ARG A 97 -5.61 16.62 2.29
CA ARG A 97 -6.09 17.27 1.05
C ARG A 97 -7.62 17.28 1.02
N ASP A 98 -8.23 18.44 0.82
CA ASP A 98 -9.68 18.65 0.92
C ASP A 98 -10.50 17.86 -0.13
N ASP A 99 -9.86 17.42 -1.21
CA ASP A 99 -10.43 16.65 -2.34
C ASP A 99 -9.74 15.29 -2.54
N ALA A 100 -9.08 14.76 -1.50
CA ALA A 100 -8.18 13.62 -1.63
C ALA A 100 -8.85 12.32 -2.11
N TRP A 101 -10.14 12.15 -1.83
CA TRP A 101 -10.92 10.96 -2.16
C TRP A 101 -12.14 11.36 -2.96
N ARG A 102 -12.37 10.67 -4.08
CA ARG A 102 -13.61 10.82 -4.86
C ARG A 102 -14.77 10.11 -4.17
N GLY A 103 -14.50 8.98 -3.51
CA GLY A 103 -15.47 8.24 -2.72
C GLY A 103 -15.65 8.83 -1.32
N ALA A 104 -16.90 9.13 -0.95
CA ALA A 104 -17.24 9.57 0.41
C ALA A 104 -17.14 8.42 1.43
N ASP A 105 -17.08 7.16 0.98
CA ASP A 105 -17.11 5.94 1.81
C ASP A 105 -18.33 5.86 2.73
N ASP A 106 -19.38 6.63 2.46
CA ASP A 106 -20.49 6.90 3.38
C ASP A 106 -19.99 7.32 4.78
N ALA A 107 -19.15 8.36 4.81
CA ALA A 107 -18.60 8.90 6.06
C ALA A 107 -19.68 9.45 7.01
N GLU A 108 -20.75 10.04 6.45
CA GLU A 108 -21.88 10.57 7.23
C GLU A 108 -22.73 9.45 7.85
N GLY A 109 -22.84 8.30 7.18
CA GLY A 109 -23.49 7.08 7.67
C GLY A 109 -22.63 6.25 8.64
N SER A 110 -21.64 6.85 9.32
CA SER A 110 -20.76 6.11 10.22
C SER A 110 -21.53 5.35 11.31
N VAL A 111 -21.17 4.08 11.53
CA VAL A 111 -21.85 3.15 12.45
C VAL A 111 -20.92 2.75 13.60
N ALA A 112 -21.45 2.53 14.81
CA ALA A 112 -20.65 2.02 15.92
C ALA A 112 -20.20 0.58 15.64
N ALA A 113 -18.96 0.24 16.00
CA ALA A 113 -18.43 -1.10 15.74
C ALA A 113 -19.25 -2.21 16.42
N GLN A 114 -19.91 -1.93 17.55
CA GLN A 114 -20.75 -2.88 18.26
C GLN A 114 -22.06 -3.21 17.53
N ASP A 115 -22.58 -2.29 16.73
CA ASP A 115 -23.79 -2.52 15.94
C ASP A 115 -23.50 -3.48 14.77
N VAL A 116 -22.24 -3.57 14.33
CA VAL A 116 -21.79 -4.43 13.24
C VAL A 116 -21.22 -5.76 13.75
N LEU A 117 -20.37 -5.71 14.78
CA LEU A 117 -19.58 -6.86 15.26
C LEU A 117 -20.07 -7.42 16.61
N GLY A 118 -21.12 -6.85 17.20
CA GLY A 118 -21.58 -7.24 18.53
C GLY A 118 -20.54 -6.97 19.63
N GLU A 119 -20.33 -7.94 20.51
CA GLU A 119 -19.38 -7.83 21.63
C GLU A 119 -17.91 -7.73 21.19
N ASP A 120 -17.59 -8.22 19.99
CA ASP A 120 -16.26 -8.12 19.39
C ASP A 120 -15.95 -6.70 18.85
N GLY A 121 -16.98 -5.84 18.79
CA GLY A 121 -16.84 -4.44 18.41
C GLY A 121 -16.25 -3.58 19.54
N GLY A 122 -15.20 -2.81 19.23
CA GLY A 122 -14.65 -1.84 20.17
C GLY A 122 -15.65 -0.73 20.49
N ARG A 123 -15.92 -0.48 21.78
CA ARG A 123 -16.92 0.50 22.26
C ARG A 123 -16.75 1.94 21.74
N ARG A 124 -15.53 2.31 21.38
CA ARG A 124 -15.18 3.66 20.90
C ARG A 124 -14.93 3.70 19.40
N ASP A 125 -14.99 2.55 18.74
CA ASP A 125 -14.65 2.44 17.34
C ASP A 125 -15.91 2.64 16.50
N ARG A 126 -15.71 3.32 15.38
CA ARG A 126 -16.76 3.51 14.38
C ARG A 126 -16.23 3.04 13.03
N PHE A 127 -17.11 2.50 12.22
CA PHE A 127 -16.88 2.25 10.81
C PHE A 127 -17.54 3.35 9.98
N THR A 128 -17.01 3.64 8.80
CA THR A 128 -17.81 4.33 7.77
C THR A 128 -18.96 3.41 7.31
N GLY A 129 -19.98 3.96 6.67
CA GLY A 129 -21.11 3.16 6.19
C GLY A 129 -20.68 2.10 5.18
N ALA A 130 -19.76 2.42 4.27
CA ALA A 130 -19.22 1.45 3.32
C ALA A 130 -18.40 0.34 4.00
N ALA A 131 -17.60 0.67 5.03
CA ALA A 131 -16.86 -0.32 5.81
C ALA A 131 -17.78 -1.25 6.60
N ALA A 132 -18.84 -0.71 7.22
CA ALA A 132 -19.87 -1.50 7.89
C ALA A 132 -20.60 -2.42 6.89
N GLY A 133 -20.93 -1.91 5.70
CA GLY A 133 -21.51 -2.69 4.61
C GLY A 133 -20.62 -3.84 4.16
N ALA A 134 -19.32 -3.59 3.97
CA ALA A 134 -18.36 -4.63 3.58
C ALA A 134 -18.21 -5.73 4.65
N LEU A 135 -18.13 -5.37 5.93
CA LEU A 135 -18.11 -6.34 7.03
C LEU A 135 -19.38 -7.19 7.06
N THR A 136 -20.54 -6.56 6.90
CA THR A 136 -21.85 -7.24 6.84
C THR A 136 -21.93 -8.20 5.66
N ALA A 137 -21.49 -7.77 4.48
CA ALA A 137 -21.44 -8.60 3.29
C ALA A 137 -20.48 -9.80 3.47
N ALA A 138 -19.32 -9.59 4.11
CA ALA A 138 -18.37 -10.66 4.41
C ALA A 138 -18.94 -11.70 5.38
N MET A 139 -19.65 -11.26 6.43
CA MET A 139 -20.37 -12.17 7.35
C MET A 139 -21.48 -12.94 6.62
N GLY A 140 -22.25 -12.27 5.77
CA GLY A 140 -23.28 -12.89 4.96
C GLY A 140 -22.72 -13.94 3.99
N GLN A 141 -21.57 -13.66 3.37
CA GLN A 141 -20.86 -14.62 2.52
C GLN A 141 -20.38 -15.84 3.31
N ALA A 142 -19.70 -15.63 4.44
CA ALA A 142 -19.26 -16.72 5.30
C ALA A 142 -20.42 -17.63 5.72
N ARG A 143 -21.60 -17.05 6.00
CA ARG A 143 -22.81 -17.83 6.31
C ARG A 143 -23.27 -18.69 5.14
N ARG A 144 -23.33 -18.13 3.94
CA ARG A 144 -23.74 -18.86 2.72
C ARG A 144 -22.79 -20.01 2.41
N GLU A 145 -21.49 -19.81 2.68
CA GLU A 145 -20.45 -20.84 2.52
C GLU A 145 -20.42 -21.86 3.68
N GLY A 146 -21.27 -21.69 4.71
CA GLY A 146 -21.31 -22.57 5.88
C GLY A 146 -20.08 -22.46 6.78
N ALA A 147 -19.30 -21.37 6.67
CA ALA A 147 -18.14 -21.12 7.49
C ALA A 147 -18.57 -20.76 8.93
N SER A 148 -17.86 -21.30 9.92
CA SER A 148 -18.11 -21.01 11.33
C SER A 148 -17.65 -19.61 11.76
N LYS A 149 -16.76 -18.99 10.99
CA LYS A 149 -16.22 -17.64 11.21
C LYS A 149 -16.00 -16.95 9.87
N PHE A 150 -16.11 -15.63 9.85
CA PHE A 150 -15.70 -14.86 8.67
C PHE A 150 -14.23 -14.43 8.80
N GLY A 151 -13.56 -14.37 7.66
CA GLY A 151 -12.10 -14.31 7.56
C GLY A 151 -11.64 -13.28 6.54
N ALA A 152 -10.33 -13.07 6.45
CA ALA A 152 -9.72 -12.08 5.56
C ALA A 152 -10.12 -12.24 4.06
N VAL A 153 -10.36 -13.47 3.60
CA VAL A 153 -10.82 -13.76 2.23
C VAL A 153 -12.22 -13.20 1.99
N HIS A 154 -13.16 -13.47 2.91
CA HIS A 154 -14.52 -12.93 2.85
C HIS A 154 -14.52 -11.40 2.90
N LEU A 155 -13.70 -10.82 3.78
CA LEU A 155 -13.57 -9.37 3.88
C LEU A 155 -12.98 -8.75 2.61
N LEU A 156 -11.93 -9.36 2.04
CA LEU A 156 -11.34 -8.87 0.79
C LEU A 156 -12.36 -8.90 -0.35
N ARG A 157 -13.09 -10.01 -0.54
CA ARG A 157 -14.14 -10.09 -1.58
C ARG A 157 -15.20 -9.01 -1.40
N ALA A 158 -15.67 -8.79 -0.17
CA ALA A 158 -16.65 -7.77 0.13
C ALA A 158 -16.14 -6.34 -0.13
N LEU A 159 -14.87 -6.05 0.19
CA LEU A 159 -14.26 -4.73 -0.08
C LEU A 159 -14.09 -4.48 -1.58
N LEU A 160 -13.75 -5.51 -2.36
CA LEU A 160 -13.62 -5.38 -3.80
C LEU A 160 -15.01 -5.22 -4.46
N GLY A 161 -16.06 -5.76 -3.85
CA GLY A 161 -17.42 -5.74 -4.38
C GLY A 161 -17.58 -6.69 -5.56
N GLU A 162 -18.31 -7.79 -5.38
CA GLU A 162 -19.02 -8.38 -6.53
C GLU A 162 -20.00 -7.33 -7.04
N ASP A 163 -20.23 -7.27 -8.35
CA ASP A 163 -21.28 -6.45 -8.95
C ASP A 163 -22.51 -6.55 -8.06
N SER A 164 -22.88 -5.43 -7.43
CA SER A 164 -24.19 -5.29 -6.84
C SER A 164 -25.16 -5.39 -8.00
N SER A 165 -25.56 -6.63 -8.27
CA SER A 165 -26.52 -7.07 -9.27
C SER A 165 -27.30 -5.89 -9.81
N THR A 166 -26.81 -5.41 -10.96
CA THR A 166 -27.44 -4.42 -11.84
C THR A 166 -28.72 -5.01 -12.44
N GLU A 167 -29.47 -5.78 -11.66
CA GLU A 167 -30.72 -6.41 -12.08
C GLU A 167 -31.94 -5.72 -11.47
N ASP A 168 -31.81 -4.70 -10.60
CA ASP A 168 -33.01 -4.03 -10.06
C ASP A 168 -32.85 -2.56 -9.60
N ARG A 169 -32.01 -1.74 -10.24
CA ARG A 169 -32.00 -0.28 -9.99
C ARG A 169 -32.10 0.53 -11.27
N ASN A 170 -33.34 0.81 -11.67
CA ASN A 170 -33.68 2.08 -12.32
C ASN A 170 -33.49 3.20 -11.28
N VAL A 171 -32.27 3.72 -11.13
CA VAL A 171 -31.99 4.95 -10.39
C VAL A 171 -30.93 5.72 -11.18
N GLU A 172 -31.38 6.61 -12.06
CA GLU A 172 -30.54 7.45 -12.91
C GLU A 172 -29.87 8.63 -12.18
N ASP A 173 -29.95 8.75 -10.84
CA ASP A 173 -29.55 9.97 -10.14
C ASP A 173 -28.70 9.80 -8.86
N SER A 174 -28.08 8.64 -8.62
CA SER A 174 -27.04 8.52 -7.58
C SER A 174 -25.70 8.19 -8.23
N PRO A 175 -24.66 9.04 -8.12
CA PRO A 175 -23.31 8.56 -8.41
C PRO A 175 -23.09 7.36 -7.50
N ALA A 176 -22.69 6.22 -8.06
CA ALA A 176 -22.23 5.12 -7.25
C ALA A 176 -21.03 5.64 -6.45
N GLU A 177 -21.28 6.09 -5.23
CA GLU A 177 -20.26 6.52 -4.29
C GLU A 177 -19.44 5.28 -3.96
N GLY A 178 -18.39 5.07 -4.76
CA GLY A 178 -17.51 3.92 -4.64
C GLY A 178 -16.85 3.91 -3.27
N ASN A 179 -16.59 2.71 -2.76
CA ASN A 179 -15.80 2.58 -1.55
C ASN A 179 -14.34 3.00 -1.81
N ARG A 180 -13.69 3.55 -0.79
CA ARG A 180 -12.29 4.02 -0.90
C ARG A 180 -11.28 2.89 -1.10
N ALA A 181 -11.61 1.63 -0.76
CA ALA A 181 -10.74 0.49 -1.04
C ALA A 181 -10.52 0.29 -2.55
N VAL A 182 -11.58 0.34 -3.37
CA VAL A 182 -11.49 0.24 -4.83
C VAL A 182 -10.78 1.45 -5.42
N GLU A 183 -11.08 2.65 -4.92
CA GLU A 183 -10.37 3.87 -5.34
C GLU A 183 -8.87 3.78 -5.04
N LEU A 184 -8.50 3.31 -3.85
CA LEU A 184 -7.12 3.11 -3.41
C LEU A 184 -6.36 2.14 -4.34
N LEU A 185 -6.98 1.02 -4.74
CA LEU A 185 -6.39 0.12 -5.74
C LEU A 185 -6.25 0.80 -7.10
N GLY A 186 -7.25 1.58 -7.52
CA GLY A 186 -7.21 2.34 -8.77
C GLY A 186 -6.04 3.33 -8.83
N VAL A 187 -5.73 4.02 -7.72
CA VAL A 187 -4.56 4.91 -7.61
C VAL A 187 -3.25 4.13 -7.76
N CYS A 188 -3.22 2.90 -7.24
CA CYS A 188 -2.07 2.01 -7.41
C CYS A 188 -1.96 1.42 -8.83
N GLY A 189 -2.93 1.67 -9.71
CA GLY A 189 -3.04 1.06 -11.03
C GLY A 189 -3.45 -0.42 -10.99
N ILE A 190 -4.12 -0.84 -9.92
CA ILE A 190 -4.48 -2.24 -9.66
C ILE A 190 -5.97 -2.43 -9.91
N SER A 191 -6.31 -3.41 -10.74
CA SER A 191 -7.70 -3.80 -10.98
C SER A 191 -8.24 -4.63 -9.81
N PRO A 192 -9.39 -4.26 -9.21
CA PRO A 192 -10.07 -5.12 -8.25
C PRO A 192 -10.34 -6.52 -8.79
N GLN A 193 -10.64 -6.64 -10.09
CA GLN A 193 -10.89 -7.94 -10.73
C GLN A 193 -9.65 -8.81 -10.75
N ALA A 194 -8.47 -8.24 -11.03
CA ALA A 194 -7.22 -9.00 -11.01
C ALA A 194 -6.93 -9.59 -9.62
N VAL A 195 -7.23 -8.82 -8.55
CA VAL A 195 -7.11 -9.32 -7.16
C VAL A 195 -8.09 -10.44 -6.87
N ARG A 196 -9.33 -10.39 -7.41
CA ARG A 196 -10.30 -11.49 -7.29
C ARG A 196 -9.85 -12.73 -8.04
N ASP A 197 -9.45 -12.58 -9.29
CA ASP A 197 -8.95 -13.69 -10.12
C ASP A 197 -7.77 -14.40 -9.44
N ARG A 198 -6.87 -13.63 -8.78
CA ARG A 198 -5.80 -14.16 -7.94
C ARG A 198 -6.29 -14.95 -6.75
N LEU A 199 -7.26 -14.40 -6.04
CA LEU A 199 -7.83 -15.01 -4.85
C LEU A 199 -8.47 -16.36 -5.18
N ASP A 200 -9.11 -16.46 -6.35
CA ASP A 200 -9.78 -17.66 -6.83
C ASP A 200 -8.83 -18.69 -7.48
N SER A 201 -7.76 -18.22 -8.14
CA SER A 201 -6.74 -19.08 -8.75
C SER A 201 -5.75 -19.69 -7.76
N GLY A 202 -5.70 -19.16 -6.52
CA GLY A 202 -4.73 -19.57 -5.51
C GLY A 202 -3.28 -19.19 -5.84
N THR A 203 -2.33 -19.72 -5.07
CA THR A 203 -0.89 -19.39 -5.16
C THR A 203 -0.19 -19.84 -6.44
N GLY A 204 -0.87 -20.58 -7.32
CA GLY A 204 -0.33 -21.09 -8.58
C GLY A 204 -0.85 -20.39 -9.84
N GLY A 205 -1.66 -19.33 -9.72
CA GLY A 205 -2.21 -18.61 -10.88
C GLY A 205 -1.12 -17.99 -11.78
N PRO A 206 -1.39 -17.82 -13.10
CA PRO A 206 -0.44 -17.25 -14.05
C PRO A 206 0.06 -15.89 -13.53
N PRO A 207 1.35 -15.52 -13.60
CA PRO A 207 1.89 -14.33 -12.93
C PRO A 207 1.08 -13.04 -13.17
N GLY A 208 1.17 -12.09 -12.23
CA GLY A 208 0.51 -10.77 -12.34
C GLY A 208 0.73 -10.15 -13.71
N GLN A 209 -0.18 -9.28 -14.16
CA GLN A 209 0.03 -8.53 -15.40
C GLN A 209 1.45 -7.97 -15.40
N GLU A 210 2.26 -8.36 -16.39
CA GLU A 210 3.65 -7.91 -16.48
C GLU A 210 3.63 -6.39 -16.46
N ASP A 211 4.31 -5.81 -15.47
CA ASP A 211 4.38 -4.36 -15.29
C ASP A 211 5.21 -3.70 -16.40
N GLY A 212 5.70 -4.45 -17.38
CA GLY A 212 6.51 -3.93 -18.48
C GLY A 212 7.90 -3.49 -18.03
N LEU A 213 8.28 -3.72 -16.77
CA LEU A 213 9.66 -3.53 -16.34
C LEU A 213 10.54 -4.63 -16.91
N SER A 214 11.79 -4.28 -17.20
CA SER A 214 12.82 -5.27 -17.51
C SER A 214 12.89 -6.29 -16.37
N PRO A 215 12.99 -7.61 -16.67
CA PRO A 215 13.15 -8.63 -15.64
C PRO A 215 14.33 -8.40 -14.70
N LEU A 216 15.34 -7.65 -15.15
CA LEU A 216 16.51 -7.26 -14.34
C LEU A 216 16.14 -6.33 -13.17
N LEU A 217 15.04 -5.57 -13.29
CA LEU A 217 14.56 -4.62 -12.27
C LEU A 217 13.59 -5.26 -11.27
N HIS A 218 13.17 -6.50 -11.48
CA HIS A 218 12.19 -7.17 -10.60
C HIS A 218 12.65 -7.23 -9.13
N ALA A 219 13.93 -7.46 -8.87
CA ALA A 219 14.46 -7.49 -7.52
C ALA A 219 14.36 -6.10 -6.83
N THR A 220 14.72 -5.04 -7.55
CA THR A 220 14.61 -3.65 -7.08
C THR A 220 13.15 -3.25 -6.83
N ARG A 221 12.25 -3.61 -7.76
CA ARG A 221 10.79 -3.46 -7.62
C ARG A 221 10.26 -4.18 -6.39
N ASP A 222 10.65 -5.44 -6.18
CA ASP A 222 10.10 -6.24 -5.09
C ASP A 222 10.57 -5.72 -3.73
N VAL A 223 11.75 -5.10 -3.63
CA VAL A 223 12.17 -4.36 -2.43
C VAL A 223 11.33 -3.09 -2.25
N LEU A 224 11.10 -2.31 -3.32
CA LEU A 224 10.27 -1.10 -3.27
C LEU A 224 8.86 -1.41 -2.75
N LEU A 225 8.24 -2.45 -3.30
CA LEU A 225 6.92 -2.92 -2.90
C LEU A 225 6.92 -3.60 -1.52
N GLY A 226 8.08 -3.81 -0.88
CA GLY A 226 8.17 -4.51 0.40
C GLY A 226 7.83 -6.01 0.32
N ARG A 227 7.92 -6.60 -0.87
CA ARG A 227 7.81 -8.05 -1.09
C ARG A 227 9.10 -8.78 -0.70
N ASP A 228 10.26 -8.15 -0.94
CA ASP A 228 11.58 -8.65 -0.53
C ASP A 228 12.33 -7.63 0.34
N GLN A 229 13.54 -7.99 0.79
CA GLN A 229 14.37 -7.19 1.68
C GLN A 229 15.85 -7.27 1.29
N TYR A 230 16.56 -6.18 1.55
CA TYR A 230 18.02 -6.16 1.50
C TYR A 230 18.60 -7.16 2.51
N ARG A 231 19.23 -8.21 2.00
CA ARG A 231 19.75 -9.33 2.82
C ARG A 231 20.96 -8.91 3.65
N HIS A 232 21.73 -7.95 3.15
CA HIS A 232 22.95 -7.44 3.78
C HIS A 232 22.67 -6.56 5.01
N LEU A 233 21.45 -6.06 5.19
CA LEU A 233 21.12 -5.23 6.34
C LEU A 233 21.15 -6.06 7.64
N PRO A 234 21.64 -5.52 8.77
CA PRO A 234 21.52 -6.19 10.05
C PRO A 234 20.04 -6.32 10.47
N PHE A 235 19.72 -7.35 11.25
CA PHE A 235 18.33 -7.78 11.55
C PHE A 235 17.42 -6.65 12.06
N TRP A 236 17.91 -5.79 12.94
CA TRP A 236 17.17 -4.62 13.45
C TRP A 236 16.80 -3.60 12.37
N LYS A 237 17.72 -3.29 11.44
CA LYS A 237 17.42 -2.42 10.30
C LYS A 237 16.40 -3.06 9.35
N ARG A 238 16.51 -4.37 9.09
CA ARG A 238 15.50 -5.12 8.34
C ARG A 238 14.12 -5.03 9.00
N TRP A 239 14.08 -5.19 10.31
CA TRP A 239 12.83 -5.09 11.07
C TRP A 239 12.25 -3.67 11.02
N LEU A 240 13.07 -2.63 11.13
CA LEU A 240 12.62 -1.23 11.08
C LEU A 240 12.05 -0.87 9.70
N VAL A 241 12.74 -1.22 8.61
CA VAL A 241 12.26 -0.99 7.23
C VAL A 241 10.95 -1.73 6.98
N LYS A 242 10.84 -2.98 7.45
CA LYS A 242 9.63 -3.80 7.27
C LYS A 242 8.44 -3.27 8.07
N SER A 243 8.66 -2.91 9.33
CA SER A 243 7.57 -2.64 10.29
C SER A 243 7.00 -1.24 10.15
N ALA A 244 7.81 -0.29 9.69
CA ALA A 244 7.36 1.08 9.49
C ALA A 244 6.65 1.33 8.16
N GLY A 245 6.63 0.34 7.23
CA GLY A 245 6.06 0.53 5.89
C GLY A 245 6.71 1.74 5.20
N ILE A 246 8.05 1.82 5.29
CA ILE A 246 8.81 2.94 4.75
C ILE A 246 8.73 2.85 3.23
N ASN A 247 8.17 3.88 2.62
CA ASN A 247 8.19 4.04 1.18
C ASN A 247 9.58 4.52 0.75
N LEU A 248 10.41 3.60 0.26
CA LEU A 248 11.76 3.91 -0.23
C LEU A 248 11.75 4.92 -1.38
N ALA A 249 10.70 4.94 -2.18
CA ALA A 249 10.56 5.88 -3.28
C ALA A 249 10.46 7.35 -2.81
N SER A 250 10.08 7.58 -1.55
CA SER A 250 10.09 8.94 -0.99
C SER A 250 11.49 9.45 -0.66
N LYS A 251 12.49 8.56 -0.64
CA LYS A 251 13.90 8.82 -0.25
C LYS A 251 14.89 8.19 -1.23
N PRO A 252 14.96 8.68 -2.48
CA PRO A 252 15.69 7.99 -3.54
C PRO A 252 17.21 8.04 -3.37
N ALA A 253 17.80 9.06 -2.73
CA ALA A 253 19.23 9.05 -2.45
C ALA A 253 19.58 7.93 -1.45
N TRP A 254 18.79 7.83 -0.37
CA TRP A 254 18.96 6.77 0.62
C TRP A 254 18.73 5.38 0.02
N TRP A 255 17.69 5.24 -0.81
CA TRP A 255 17.39 4.00 -1.52
C TRP A 255 18.54 3.59 -2.47
N THR A 256 19.05 4.54 -3.26
CA THR A 256 20.20 4.34 -4.16
C THR A 256 21.42 3.83 -3.40
N GLY A 257 21.70 4.40 -2.22
CA GLY A 257 22.80 3.95 -1.38
C GLY A 257 22.72 2.47 -1.02
N MET A 258 21.53 1.97 -0.65
CA MET A 258 21.33 0.54 -0.35
C MET A 258 21.36 -0.33 -1.62
N GLU A 259 20.73 0.14 -2.69
CA GLU A 259 20.64 -0.59 -3.96
C GLU A 259 22.02 -0.75 -4.61
N THR A 260 22.93 0.21 -4.44
CA THR A 260 24.31 0.18 -4.96
C THR A 260 25.06 -1.11 -4.57
N TYR A 261 24.93 -1.54 -3.32
CA TYR A 261 25.57 -2.78 -2.84
C TYR A 261 24.91 -4.03 -3.43
N GLU A 262 23.59 -4.03 -3.60
CA GLU A 262 22.90 -5.15 -4.24
C GLU A 262 23.23 -5.27 -5.72
N GLN A 263 23.39 -4.15 -6.43
CA GLN A 263 23.81 -4.17 -7.84
C GLN A 263 25.20 -4.81 -7.98
N ALA A 264 26.16 -4.43 -7.14
CA ALA A 264 27.47 -5.09 -7.09
C ALA A 264 27.36 -6.58 -6.78
N HIS A 265 26.54 -6.95 -5.80
CA HIS A 265 26.35 -8.34 -5.41
C HIS A 265 25.75 -9.19 -6.55
N ARG A 266 24.72 -8.68 -7.24
CA ARG A 266 24.05 -9.37 -8.37
C ARG A 266 24.98 -9.58 -9.56
N LEU A 267 25.91 -8.65 -9.80
CA LEU A 267 26.96 -8.79 -10.80
C LEU A 267 28.13 -9.70 -10.35
N GLY A 268 28.10 -10.23 -9.12
CA GLY A 268 29.15 -11.08 -8.57
C GLY A 268 30.42 -10.33 -8.14
N ASN A 269 30.35 -9.00 -8.06
CA ASN A 269 31.49 -8.15 -7.70
C ASN A 269 31.67 -8.10 -6.19
N ARG A 270 32.92 -8.31 -5.74
CA ARG A 270 33.29 -8.19 -4.32
C ARG A 270 33.57 -6.76 -3.88
N THR A 271 33.91 -5.91 -4.83
CA THR A 271 34.23 -4.50 -4.59
C THR A 271 33.15 -3.66 -5.24
N VAL A 272 32.57 -2.76 -4.47
CA VAL A 272 31.57 -1.80 -4.95
C VAL A 272 32.31 -0.61 -5.57
N GLY A 273 31.76 -0.07 -6.64
CA GLY A 273 32.36 0.99 -7.45
C GLY A 273 31.28 1.92 -7.99
N THR A 274 31.68 3.05 -8.57
CA THR A 274 30.74 4.08 -9.05
C THR A 274 29.79 3.59 -10.16
N GLU A 275 30.20 2.60 -10.95
CA GLU A 275 29.36 1.93 -11.95
C GLU A 275 28.12 1.25 -11.34
N HIS A 276 28.23 0.76 -10.09
CA HIS A 276 27.13 0.14 -9.38
C HIS A 276 26.17 1.18 -8.81
N ALA A 277 26.70 2.35 -8.42
CA ALA A 277 25.88 3.50 -8.01
C ALA A 277 25.08 4.03 -9.20
N LEU A 278 25.69 4.10 -10.39
CA LEU A 278 24.99 4.46 -11.63
C LEU A 278 23.83 3.49 -11.92
N LEU A 279 24.06 2.18 -11.85
CA LEU A 279 23.00 1.16 -12.00
C LEU A 279 21.89 1.34 -10.94
N ALA A 280 22.24 1.65 -9.69
CA ALA A 280 21.26 1.87 -8.65
C ALA A 280 20.39 3.11 -8.91
N ILE A 281 20.97 4.22 -9.36
CA ILE A 281 20.23 5.44 -9.72
C ILE A 281 19.23 5.15 -10.84
N LEU A 282 19.66 4.44 -11.89
CA LEU A 282 18.79 4.07 -13.01
C LEU A 282 17.69 3.09 -12.58
N ALA A 283 18.04 2.06 -11.81
CA ALA A 283 17.07 1.09 -11.31
C ALA A 283 16.00 1.74 -10.42
N THR A 284 16.41 2.62 -9.50
CA THR A 284 15.48 3.33 -8.62
C THR A 284 14.57 4.28 -9.39
N HIS A 285 15.11 5.01 -10.37
CA HIS A 285 14.35 5.91 -11.24
C HIS A 285 13.34 5.16 -12.12
N GLU A 286 13.77 4.14 -12.86
CA GLU A 286 12.89 3.39 -13.77
C GLU A 286 11.77 2.66 -13.03
N VAL A 287 12.09 2.08 -11.86
CA VAL A 287 11.05 1.48 -11.01
C VAL A 287 10.12 2.57 -10.47
N ALA A 288 10.63 3.72 -10.01
CA ALA A 288 9.79 4.81 -9.52
C ALA A 288 8.82 5.35 -10.59
N LEU A 289 9.25 5.47 -11.85
CA LEU A 289 8.39 5.83 -12.97
C LEU A 289 7.24 4.86 -13.16
N ARG A 290 7.44 3.57 -12.88
CA ARG A 290 6.39 2.56 -13.00
C ARG A 290 5.38 2.60 -11.85
N TYR A 291 5.79 3.10 -10.68
CA TYR A 291 4.99 3.19 -9.46
C TYR A 291 4.85 4.65 -8.98
N PRO A 292 4.20 5.53 -9.77
CA PRO A 292 4.13 6.97 -9.48
C PRO A 292 3.42 7.27 -8.16
N HIS A 293 2.51 6.41 -7.70
CA HIS A 293 1.82 6.55 -6.42
C HIS A 293 2.75 6.36 -5.20
N LEU A 294 3.85 5.63 -5.37
CA LEU A 294 4.92 5.55 -4.37
C LEU A 294 5.86 6.74 -4.50
N ALA A 295 6.27 7.09 -5.72
CA ALA A 295 7.15 8.23 -5.94
C ALA A 295 6.52 9.53 -5.42
N GLY A 296 5.22 9.75 -5.63
CA GLY A 296 4.53 11.00 -5.29
C GLY A 296 4.33 11.29 -3.81
N GLU A 297 4.51 10.31 -2.90
CA GLU A 297 4.26 10.53 -1.46
C GLU A 297 5.10 11.70 -0.93
N ASN A 298 4.42 12.74 -0.45
CA ASN A 298 5.00 13.97 0.10
C ASN A 298 6.01 14.66 -0.85
N ALA A 299 5.82 14.52 -2.16
CA ALA A 299 6.64 15.18 -3.16
C ALA A 299 6.57 16.71 -3.01
N PRO A 300 7.71 17.43 -2.94
CA PRO A 300 7.69 18.88 -3.11
C PRO A 300 7.30 19.21 -4.55
N ALA A 301 6.76 20.42 -4.77
CA ALA A 301 6.50 20.95 -6.11
C ALA A 301 7.45 22.12 -6.39
N PRO A 302 8.35 22.03 -7.40
CA PRO A 302 8.58 20.89 -8.31
C PRO A 302 9.30 19.71 -7.61
N ASP A 303 9.01 18.48 -8.05
CA ASP A 303 9.69 17.28 -7.53
C ASP A 303 11.05 17.11 -8.21
N THR A 304 12.13 17.19 -7.43
CA THR A 304 13.50 17.07 -7.92
C THR A 304 14.23 15.86 -7.33
N ARG A 305 13.53 15.01 -6.57
CA ARG A 305 14.15 13.87 -5.87
C ARG A 305 14.78 12.85 -6.83
N TYR A 306 14.22 12.72 -8.03
CA TYR A 306 14.70 11.81 -9.08
C TYR A 306 15.51 12.49 -10.19
N ALA A 307 15.90 13.76 -10.02
CA ALA A 307 16.56 14.55 -11.07
C ALA A 307 17.84 13.90 -11.64
N GLY A 308 18.55 13.09 -10.86
CA GLY A 308 19.73 12.35 -11.33
C GLY A 308 19.36 11.28 -12.38
N GLY A 309 18.33 10.50 -12.10
CA GLY A 309 17.81 9.49 -13.04
C GLY A 309 17.21 10.13 -14.30
N GLU A 310 16.44 11.21 -14.14
CA GLU A 310 15.87 11.97 -15.25
C GLU A 310 16.96 12.53 -16.19
N ARG A 311 18.04 13.07 -15.61
CA ARG A 311 19.19 13.57 -16.38
C ARG A 311 19.85 12.48 -17.21
N LEU A 312 20.05 11.29 -16.63
CA LEU A 312 20.67 10.16 -17.35
C LEU A 312 19.75 9.65 -18.45
N ALA A 313 18.44 9.52 -18.18
CA ALA A 313 17.46 9.15 -19.20
C ALA A 313 17.40 10.18 -20.35
N GLY A 314 17.55 11.47 -20.04
CA GLY A 314 17.66 12.54 -21.05
C GLY A 314 18.90 12.44 -21.95
N LEU A 315 19.93 11.68 -21.53
CA LEU A 315 21.10 11.33 -22.34
C LEU A 315 20.92 10.02 -23.13
N GLY A 316 19.73 9.40 -23.07
CA GLY A 316 19.48 8.09 -23.67
C GLY A 316 20.04 6.92 -22.87
N ILE A 317 20.43 7.14 -21.61
CA ILE A 317 21.01 6.10 -20.76
C ILE A 317 19.93 5.48 -19.89
N ASP A 318 19.79 4.16 -20.00
CA ASP A 318 18.89 3.34 -19.20
C ASP A 318 19.64 2.21 -18.47
N TYR A 319 18.97 1.58 -17.52
CA TYR A 319 19.52 0.48 -16.73
C TYR A 319 20.00 -0.67 -17.62
N ALA A 320 19.21 -1.02 -18.64
CA ALA A 320 19.48 -2.16 -19.51
C ALA A 320 20.77 -1.98 -20.33
N SER A 321 21.00 -0.79 -20.87
CA SER A 321 22.20 -0.43 -21.64
C SER A 321 23.46 -0.42 -20.77
N VAL A 322 23.40 0.15 -19.55
CA VAL A 322 24.52 0.11 -18.60
C VAL A 322 24.81 -1.31 -18.15
N HIS A 323 23.78 -2.09 -17.79
CA HIS A 323 23.94 -3.49 -17.38
C HIS A 323 24.55 -4.34 -18.51
N SER A 324 24.09 -4.15 -19.75
CA SER A 324 24.62 -4.82 -20.94
C SER A 324 26.10 -4.45 -21.19
N ALA A 325 26.47 -3.17 -21.03
CA ALA A 325 27.86 -2.73 -21.18
C ALA A 325 28.80 -3.38 -20.16
N LEU A 326 28.37 -3.48 -18.90
CA LEU A 326 29.13 -4.09 -17.80
C LEU A 326 29.27 -5.61 -17.92
N THR A 327 28.23 -6.29 -18.41
CA THR A 327 28.25 -7.76 -18.55
C THR A 327 28.85 -8.25 -19.87
N GLY A 328 29.03 -7.37 -20.84
CA GLY A 328 29.51 -7.70 -22.19
C GLY A 328 31.00 -7.52 -22.45
N ASP A 329 31.83 -7.22 -21.43
CA ASP A 329 33.28 -6.87 -21.55
C ASP A 329 33.58 -5.77 -22.60
N ARG A 330 32.61 -4.89 -22.88
CA ARG A 330 32.69 -3.92 -23.99
C ARG A 330 33.38 -2.61 -23.62
N VAL A 331 33.51 -2.31 -22.33
CA VAL A 331 34.05 -1.04 -21.83
C VAL A 331 35.14 -1.34 -20.82
N LEU A 332 36.35 -0.85 -21.08
CA LEU A 332 37.45 -0.95 -20.13
C LEU A 332 37.34 0.18 -19.12
N LEU A 333 37.03 -0.17 -17.87
CA LEU A 333 36.87 0.79 -16.79
C LEU A 333 38.15 0.86 -15.95
N THR A 334 38.68 2.06 -15.76
CA THR A 334 39.82 2.28 -14.85
C THR A 334 39.33 2.37 -13.41
N ALA A 335 40.23 2.35 -12.43
CA ALA A 335 39.82 2.44 -11.02
C ALA A 335 39.29 3.85 -10.68
N ASP A 336 38.26 3.92 -9.84
CA ASP A 336 37.81 5.19 -9.26
C ASP A 336 38.94 5.84 -8.44
N ALA A 337 38.98 7.18 -8.44
CA ALA A 337 39.98 7.94 -7.67
C ALA A 337 39.82 7.75 -6.15
N ARG A 338 38.58 7.47 -5.70
CA ARG A 338 38.23 7.23 -4.31
C ARG A 338 37.11 6.17 -4.20
N PRO A 339 36.93 5.54 -3.03
CA PRO A 339 35.87 4.56 -2.82
C PRO A 339 34.47 5.17 -3.04
N VAL A 340 33.53 4.35 -3.53
CA VAL A 340 32.15 4.76 -3.84
C VAL A 340 31.43 5.37 -2.63
N GLU A 341 31.76 4.90 -1.42
CA GLU A 341 31.20 5.35 -0.16
C GLU A 341 31.42 6.85 0.05
N GLN A 342 32.57 7.38 -0.37
CA GLN A 342 32.87 8.81 -0.24
C GLN A 342 31.95 9.66 -1.12
N TYR A 343 31.61 9.19 -2.33
CA TYR A 343 30.67 9.90 -3.20
C TYR A 343 29.24 9.84 -2.65
N LEU A 344 28.82 8.70 -2.09
CA LEU A 344 27.50 8.53 -1.47
C LEU A 344 27.35 9.42 -0.22
N GLU A 345 28.37 9.47 0.63
CA GLU A 345 28.39 10.31 1.84
C GLU A 345 28.42 11.80 1.50
N GLU A 346 29.22 12.20 0.51
CA GLU A 346 29.29 13.60 0.07
C GLU A 346 27.96 14.06 -0.55
N ALA A 347 27.33 13.22 -1.38
CA ALA A 347 26.01 13.50 -1.95
C ALA A 347 24.91 13.59 -0.88
N ALA A 348 25.02 12.81 0.21
CA ALA A 348 24.09 12.85 1.33
C ALA A 348 24.15 14.17 2.14
N GLY A 349 25.28 14.89 2.06
CA GLY A 349 25.51 16.16 2.71
C GLY A 349 25.72 16.08 4.25
N PRO A 350 26.11 17.20 4.89
CA PRO A 350 26.46 17.24 6.31
C PRO A 350 25.29 16.90 7.25
N SER A 351 24.04 17.00 6.77
CA SER A 351 22.83 16.69 7.55
C SER A 351 22.66 15.20 7.88
N ALA A 352 23.37 14.30 7.21
CA ALA A 352 23.28 12.85 7.47
C ALA A 352 24.09 12.39 8.70
N VAL A 353 25.08 13.17 9.16
CA VAL A 353 26.05 12.74 10.18
C VAL A 353 25.64 13.12 11.62
N SER A 354 24.61 13.96 11.80
CA SER A 354 24.13 14.39 13.12
C SER A 354 22.77 13.77 13.47
N THR A 355 22.73 12.49 13.83
CA THR A 355 21.53 11.87 14.44
C THR A 355 21.89 11.01 15.66
N ALA A 356 22.50 11.64 16.67
CA ALA A 356 22.62 11.04 17.99
C ALA A 356 21.80 11.77 19.09
N ASP A 357 21.50 13.07 18.97
CA ASP A 357 21.05 13.86 20.14
C ASP A 357 19.89 14.84 19.93
N SER A 358 19.07 14.75 18.88
CA SER A 358 17.89 15.62 18.77
C SER A 358 16.71 14.90 18.13
N GLY A 359 15.70 14.62 18.93
CA GLY A 359 14.40 14.16 18.44
C GLY A 359 13.72 15.27 17.64
N GLY A 360 13.24 14.95 16.44
CA GLY A 360 12.34 15.84 15.71
C GLY A 360 12.13 15.49 14.26
N GLU A 361 13.16 15.63 13.42
CA GLU A 361 12.97 15.58 11.98
C GLU A 361 13.96 14.60 11.33
N SER A 362 13.44 13.64 10.57
CA SER A 362 14.28 12.81 9.71
C SER A 362 15.03 13.71 8.74
N PRO A 363 16.33 13.47 8.49
CA PRO A 363 17.08 14.25 7.50
C PRO A 363 16.36 14.20 6.15
N VAL A 364 16.19 15.37 5.55
CA VAL A 364 15.60 15.54 4.21
C VAL A 364 16.48 14.80 3.21
N ASP A 365 15.87 13.93 2.39
CA ASP A 365 16.59 13.22 1.33
C ASP A 365 17.01 14.23 0.24
N PRO A 366 18.31 14.31 -0.12
CA PRO A 366 18.80 15.30 -1.09
C PRO A 366 18.44 14.97 -2.54
N GLY A 367 17.82 13.81 -2.79
CA GLY A 367 17.56 13.31 -4.13
C GLY A 367 18.81 12.76 -4.83
N THR A 368 18.61 12.26 -6.04
CA THR A 368 19.67 11.60 -6.83
C THR A 368 20.54 12.55 -7.66
N GLY A 369 20.11 13.82 -7.81
CA GLY A 369 20.81 14.84 -8.60
C GLY A 369 22.25 15.08 -8.16
N PRO A 370 22.50 15.44 -6.89
CA PRO A 370 23.86 15.69 -6.38
C PRO A 370 24.81 14.50 -6.56
N LEU A 371 24.31 13.27 -6.39
CA LEU A 371 25.11 12.08 -6.61
C LEU A 371 25.54 11.95 -8.08
N VAL A 372 24.62 12.13 -9.03
CA VAL A 372 24.97 12.10 -10.46
C VAL A 372 25.98 13.20 -10.81
N GLU A 373 25.83 14.41 -10.25
CA GLU A 373 26.80 15.48 -10.47
C GLU A 373 28.22 15.09 -10.01
N LEU A 374 28.34 14.51 -8.82
CA LEU A 374 29.63 14.03 -8.31
C LEU A 374 30.20 12.92 -9.20
N LEU A 375 29.39 11.90 -9.52
CA LEU A 375 29.82 10.78 -10.37
C LEU A 375 30.31 11.24 -11.75
N LEU A 376 29.71 12.28 -12.33
CA LEU A 376 30.07 12.77 -13.66
C LEU A 376 31.14 13.87 -13.67
N SER A 377 31.47 14.47 -12.53
CA SER A 377 32.46 15.56 -12.46
C SER A 377 33.90 15.07 -12.47
N GLU A 378 34.17 13.90 -11.89
CA GLU A 378 35.48 13.27 -11.83
C GLU A 378 35.63 12.17 -12.91
N GLU A 379 36.86 11.65 -13.11
CA GLU A 379 37.14 10.54 -14.02
C GLU A 379 36.75 9.19 -13.39
N THR A 380 35.47 9.04 -13.03
CA THR A 380 34.92 7.83 -12.40
C THR A 380 34.57 6.76 -13.43
N ARG A 381 34.42 5.51 -12.97
CA ARG A 381 33.87 4.42 -13.79
C ARG A 381 32.47 4.73 -14.31
N ALA A 382 31.62 5.35 -13.49
CA ALA A 382 30.29 5.79 -13.90
C ALA A 382 30.36 6.76 -15.10
N ARG A 383 31.25 7.76 -15.04
CA ARG A 383 31.45 8.70 -16.14
C ARG A 383 31.97 8.01 -17.39
N GLN A 384 32.97 7.14 -17.26
CA GLN A 384 33.52 6.38 -18.39
C GLN A 384 32.45 5.54 -19.09
N LEU A 385 31.51 4.94 -18.35
CA LEU A 385 30.37 4.22 -18.92
C LEU A 385 29.42 5.15 -19.68
N VAL A 386 29.05 6.28 -19.07
CA VAL A 386 28.17 7.29 -19.67
C VAL A 386 28.77 7.82 -20.97
N ASP A 387 30.06 8.17 -20.96
CA ASP A 387 30.79 8.64 -22.14
C ASP A 387 30.85 7.56 -23.23
N ALA A 388 31.11 6.29 -22.86
CA ALA A 388 31.17 5.19 -23.82
C ALA A 388 29.81 4.85 -24.45
N LEU A 389 28.71 5.03 -23.73
CA LEU A 389 27.35 4.75 -24.22
C LEU A 389 26.82 5.89 -25.10
N THR A 390 27.06 7.15 -24.71
CA THR A 390 26.58 8.32 -25.48
C THR A 390 27.31 8.51 -26.81
N VAL A 391 28.58 8.11 -26.92
CA VAL A 391 29.33 8.18 -28.19
C VAL A 391 28.87 7.14 -29.21
N ARG A 392 28.16 6.08 -28.81
CA ARG A 392 27.69 5.03 -29.73
C ARG A 392 26.40 5.39 -30.47
N ASP A 393 25.63 6.33 -29.94
CA ASP A 393 24.31 6.71 -30.47
C ASP A 393 24.34 8.04 -31.26
N ALA A 394 25.51 8.67 -31.37
CA ALA A 394 25.79 9.84 -32.22
C ALA A 394 26.51 9.43 -33.50
#